data_AF-A0A537W2Y6-F1
#
_entry.id   AF-A0A537W2Y6-F1
#
_cell.length_a   1.000
_cell.length_b   1.000
_cell.length_c   1.000
_cell.angle_alpha   90.00
_cell.angle_beta   90.00
_cell.angle_gamma   90.00
#
_symmetry.space_group_name_H-M   'P 1'
#
loop_
_entity.id
_entity.type
_entity.pdbx_description
1 polymer ?
#
loop_
_entity_poly.entity_id
_entity_poly.type
_entity_poly.pdbx_seq_one_letter_code
_entity_poly.pdbx_strand_id
1 'polypeptide(L)'
;VKINPLAEWSGRDVWTYLRENDVPIHPLYARGFTSIGCAPCTRATEAGEDDRAGRWWWEKNAPKECGMHCSIEHGGFEHELHAIVGKHA
;
A
#
# COMPACT_ATOMS: atom_id res chain seq x y z
N VAL A 1 -14.77 -4.16 -13.50
CA VAL A 1 -15.18 -4.25 -12.07
C VAL A 1 -13.99 -4.67 -11.22
N LYS A 2 -13.61 -3.88 -10.21
CA LYS A 2 -12.56 -4.20 -9.24
C LYS A 2 -13.21 -4.72 -7.95
N ILE A 3 -12.72 -5.82 -7.41
CA ILE A 3 -13.22 -6.44 -6.18
C ILE A 3 -12.07 -6.53 -5.18
N ASN A 4 -12.30 -6.14 -3.93
CA ASN A 4 -11.34 -6.21 -2.84
C ASN A 4 -11.84 -7.24 -1.79
N PRO A 5 -11.60 -8.56 -1.98
CA PRO A 5 -12.20 -9.60 -1.15
C PRO A 5 -11.72 -9.60 0.30
N LEU A 6 -10.57 -8.97 0.57
CA LEU A 6 -9.99 -8.82 1.90
C LEU A 6 -10.18 -7.40 2.46
N ALA A 7 -11.13 -6.62 1.93
CA ALA A 7 -11.35 -5.23 2.36
C ALA A 7 -11.66 -5.07 3.86
N GLU A 8 -12.36 -6.05 4.43
CA GLU A 8 -12.74 -6.06 5.86
C GLU A 8 -11.70 -6.77 6.75
N TRP A 9 -10.63 -7.33 6.17
CA TRP A 9 -9.62 -8.03 6.96
C TRP A 9 -8.67 -7.03 7.61
N SER A 10 -8.42 -7.21 8.90
CA SER A 10 -7.32 -6.54 9.58
C SER A 10 -5.97 -7.21 9.23
N GLY A 11 -4.87 -6.52 9.53
CA GLY A 11 -3.54 -7.14 9.41
C GLY A 11 -3.39 -8.41 10.24
N ARG A 12 -4.07 -8.48 11.40
CA ARG A 12 -4.09 -9.67 12.25
C ARG A 12 -4.76 -10.86 11.56
N ASP A 13 -5.85 -10.61 10.83
CA ASP A 13 -6.59 -11.66 10.13
C ASP A 13 -5.73 -12.26 9.01
N VAL A 14 -5.05 -11.40 8.24
CA VAL A 14 -4.08 -11.81 7.21
C VAL A 14 -2.99 -12.71 7.83
N TRP A 15 -2.31 -12.23 8.88
CA TRP A 15 -1.24 -12.99 9.52
C TRP A 15 -1.70 -14.30 10.16
N THR A 16 -2.94 -14.35 10.67
CA THR A 16 -3.52 -15.57 11.23
C THR A 16 -3.76 -16.60 10.14
N TYR A 17 -4.40 -16.20 9.04
CA TYR A 17 -4.63 -17.07 7.90
C TYR A 17 -3.32 -17.62 7.31
N LEU A 18 -2.30 -16.78 7.14
CA LEU A 18 -1.00 -17.22 6.61
C LEU A 18 -0.38 -18.35 7.45
N ARG A 19 -0.47 -18.26 8.79
CA ARG A 19 0.05 -19.29 9.70
C ARG A 19 -0.79 -20.56 9.70
N GLU A 20 -2.12 -20.43 9.72
CA GLU A 20 -3.03 -21.59 9.78
C GLU A 20 -3.01 -22.44 8.51
N ASN A 21 -2.62 -21.84 7.38
CA ASN A 21 -2.64 -22.49 6.07
C ASN A 21 -1.23 -22.66 5.47
N ASP A 22 -0.18 -22.51 6.29
CA ASP A 22 1.23 -22.66 5.87
C ASP A 22 1.58 -21.89 4.58
N VAL A 23 1.05 -20.68 4.44
CA VAL A 23 1.28 -19.85 3.25
C VAL A 23 2.71 -19.30 3.30
N PRO A 24 3.51 -19.46 2.23
CA PRO A 24 4.86 -18.92 2.20
C PRO A 24 4.88 -17.39 2.33
N ILE A 25 5.71 -16.89 3.25
CA ILE A 25 5.88 -15.45 3.49
C ILE A 25 7.16 -14.97 2.80
N HIS A 26 7.12 -13.77 2.22
CA HIS A 26 8.30 -13.17 1.60
C HIS A 26 9.40 -12.89 2.65
N PRO A 27 10.66 -13.29 2.44
CA PRO A 27 11.73 -13.16 3.45
C PRO A 27 12.01 -11.73 3.94
N LEU A 28 11.63 -10.71 3.17
CA LEU A 28 11.77 -9.32 3.58
C LEU A 28 10.89 -8.94 4.78
N TYR A 29 9.79 -9.65 5.05
CA TYR A 29 9.02 -9.43 6.27
C TYR A 29 9.87 -9.68 7.53
N ALA A 30 10.74 -10.70 7.50
CA ALA A 30 11.69 -10.96 8.59
C ALA A 30 12.79 -9.88 8.71
N ARG A 31 12.93 -9.00 7.71
CA ARG A 31 13.87 -7.86 7.69
C ARG A 31 13.17 -6.53 7.98
N GLY A 32 11.94 -6.55 8.48
CA GLY A 32 11.19 -5.35 8.88
C GLY A 32 10.42 -4.68 7.75
N PHE A 33 10.25 -5.32 6.59
CA PHE A 33 9.40 -4.77 5.52
C PHE A 33 7.94 -5.17 5.75
N THR A 34 7.08 -4.20 6.04
CA THR A 34 5.65 -4.38 6.32
C THR A 34 4.76 -4.17 5.09
N SER A 35 5.21 -3.35 4.14
CA SER A 35 4.60 -3.18 2.80
C SER A 35 5.68 -3.18 1.72
N ILE A 36 5.59 -4.08 0.75
CA ILE A 36 6.62 -4.30 -0.28
C ILE A 36 6.14 -3.80 -1.65
N GLY A 37 6.90 -2.90 -2.27
CA GLY A 37 6.70 -2.45 -3.65
C GLY A 37 8.00 -2.55 -4.47
N CYS A 38 8.22 -1.60 -5.38
CA CYS A 38 9.48 -1.52 -6.13
C CYS A 38 10.68 -1.25 -5.22
N ALA A 39 11.84 -1.80 -5.57
CA ALA A 39 13.09 -1.66 -4.79
C ALA A 39 13.47 -0.21 -4.42
N PRO A 40 13.42 0.80 -5.31
CA PRO A 40 13.81 2.17 -4.92
C PRO A 40 12.78 2.88 -4.05
N CYS A 41 11.54 2.39 -4.01
CA CYS A 41 10.41 3.06 -3.37
C CYS A 41 9.91 2.36 -2.09
N THR A 42 10.72 1.45 -1.54
CA THR A 42 10.36 0.62 -0.40
C THR A 42 11.54 0.55 0.58
N ARG A 43 11.29 0.83 1.87
CA ARG A 43 12.22 0.58 2.97
C ARG A 43 11.56 -0.29 4.06
N ALA A 44 12.37 -0.84 4.95
CA ALA A 44 11.87 -1.42 6.20
C ALA A 44 11.25 -0.33 7.08
N THR A 45 10.25 -0.71 7.88
CA THR A 45 9.61 0.16 8.87
C THR A 45 10.17 -0.09 10.27
N GLU A 46 10.08 0.91 11.12
CA GLU A 46 10.40 0.81 12.54
C GLU A 46 9.17 0.39 13.37
N ALA A 47 9.41 0.00 14.62
CA ALA A 47 8.33 -0.38 15.52
C ALA A 47 7.41 0.82 15.81
N GLY A 48 6.11 0.65 15.57
CA GLY A 48 5.11 1.70 15.77
C GLY A 48 4.90 2.63 14.57
N GLU A 49 5.68 2.49 13.50
CA GLU A 49 5.34 3.13 12.21
C GLU A 49 4.08 2.46 11.60
N ASP A 50 3.38 3.22 10.75
CA ASP A 50 2.31 2.67 9.90
C ASP A 50 2.85 1.58 8.96
N ASP A 51 2.04 0.54 8.70
CA ASP A 51 2.43 -0.61 7.86
C ASP A 51 2.85 -0.21 6.43
N ARG A 52 2.38 0.94 5.92
CA ARG A 52 2.78 1.48 4.61
C ARG A 52 3.80 2.61 4.71
N ALA A 53 4.29 2.99 5.89
CA ALA A 53 5.26 4.07 6.07
C ALA A 53 6.58 3.85 5.30
N GLY A 54 6.92 2.59 5.01
CA GLY A 54 8.08 2.24 4.19
C GLY A 54 7.92 2.55 2.70
N ARG A 55 6.71 2.86 2.23
CA ARG A 55 6.40 3.17 0.82
C ARG A 55 6.40 4.67 0.59
N TRP A 56 7.11 5.12 -0.46
CA TRP A 56 7.24 6.56 -0.79
C TRP A 56 7.62 7.43 0.42
N TRP A 57 8.53 6.91 1.26
CA TRP A 57 8.88 7.45 2.58
C TRP A 57 9.44 8.88 2.57
N TRP A 58 9.85 9.38 1.40
CA TRP A 58 10.42 10.72 1.24
C TRP A 58 9.38 11.80 0.87
N GLU A 59 8.25 11.44 0.25
CA GLU A 59 7.31 12.47 -0.24
C GLU A 59 6.41 12.94 0.90
N LYS A 60 6.14 14.24 0.92
CA LYS A 60 5.33 14.93 1.92
C LYS A 60 4.08 15.49 1.27
N ASN A 61 2.93 15.32 1.92
CA ASN A 61 1.63 15.85 1.45
C ASN A 61 1.26 15.45 0.01
N ALA A 62 1.77 14.32 -0.46
CA ALA A 62 1.43 13.73 -1.74
C ALA A 62 0.56 12.49 -1.51
N PRO A 63 -0.38 12.19 -2.43
CA PRO A 63 -1.10 10.93 -2.38
C PRO A 63 -0.16 9.74 -2.42
N LYS A 64 -0.50 8.70 -1.67
CA LYS A 64 0.33 7.51 -1.49
C LYS A 64 -0.29 6.29 -2.16
N GLU A 65 -1.09 6.50 -3.19
CA GLU A 65 -1.62 5.42 -4.01
C GLU A 65 -0.83 5.26 -5.31
N CYS A 66 -0.57 4.00 -5.67
CA CYS A 66 0.14 3.69 -6.90
C CYS A 66 -0.80 3.84 -8.09
N GLY A 67 -0.28 4.28 -9.25
CA GLY A 67 -1.07 4.40 -10.49
C GLY A 67 -1.85 3.15 -10.90
N MET A 68 -1.45 1.95 -10.46
CA MET A 68 -2.24 0.71 -10.62
C MET A 68 -3.64 0.77 -9.99
N HIS A 69 -3.86 1.68 -9.04
CA HIS A 69 -5.13 1.90 -8.36
C HIS A 69 -5.92 3.07 -8.96
N CYS A 70 -5.32 3.86 -9.85
CA CYS A 70 -5.83 5.13 -10.37
C CYS A 70 -6.31 4.98 -11.81
N SER A 71 -7.21 4.02 -12.08
CA SER A 71 -7.74 3.83 -13.43
C SER A 71 -8.61 5.02 -13.86
N ILE A 72 -8.44 5.47 -15.10
CA ILE A 72 -9.24 6.53 -15.74
C ILE A 72 -10.73 6.16 -15.76
N GLU A 73 -11.05 4.92 -16.12
CA GLU A 73 -12.44 4.45 -16.31
C GLU A 73 -13.32 4.57 -15.06
N HIS A 74 -12.72 4.63 -13.88
CA HIS A 74 -13.44 4.68 -12.60
C HIS A 74 -13.21 6.00 -11.85
N GLY A 75 -12.67 7.04 -12.51
CA GLY A 75 -12.43 8.35 -11.91
C GLY A 75 -11.23 8.41 -10.95
N GLY A 76 -10.45 7.32 -10.85
CA GLY A 76 -9.34 7.22 -9.90
C GLY A 76 -8.17 8.12 -10.27
N PHE A 77 -7.94 8.33 -11.57
CA PHE A 77 -6.90 9.24 -12.05
C PHE A 77 -7.24 10.70 -11.72
N GLU A 78 -8.50 11.10 -11.95
CA GLU A 78 -9.01 12.44 -11.72
C GLU A 78 -8.98 12.81 -10.23
N HIS A 79 -9.26 11.85 -9.34
CA HIS A 79 -9.09 12.02 -7.90
C HIS A 79 -7.65 12.42 -7.54
N GLU A 80 -6.67 11.65 -8.02
CA GLU A 80 -5.26 11.91 -7.75
C GLU A 80 -4.78 13.22 -8.40
N LEU A 81 -5.21 13.50 -9.63
CA LEU A 81 -4.92 14.75 -10.31
C LEU A 81 -5.38 15.94 -9.46
N HIS A 82 -6.63 15.94 -8.99
CA HIS A 82 -7.14 17.00 -8.12
C HIS A 82 -6.37 17.12 -6.81
N ALA A 83 -5.89 16.01 -6.23
CA ALA A 83 -5.09 16.03 -5.02
C ALA A 83 -3.69 16.64 -5.24
N ILE A 84 -3.12 16.48 -6.44
CA ILE A 84 -1.77 16.95 -6.78
C ILE A 84 -1.78 18.41 -7.28
N VAL A 85 -2.68 18.75 -8.22
CA VAL A 85 -2.68 20.06 -8.91
C VAL A 85 -3.80 21.00 -8.47
N GLY A 86 -4.73 20.53 -7.64
CA GLY A 86 -5.90 21.30 -7.18
C GLY A 86 -7.08 21.26 -8.16
N LYS A 87 -8.27 21.67 -7.69
CA LYS A 87 -9.55 21.58 -8.43
C LYS A 87 -9.70 22.52 -9.63
N HIS A 88 -8.70 23.35 -9.93
CA HIS A 88 -8.77 24.41 -10.96
C HIS A 88 -7.75 24.21 -12.10
N ALA A 89 -7.06 23.07 -12.12
CA ALA A 89 -6.25 22.66 -13.26
C ALA A 89 -7.11 22.03 -14.36
#